data_AF-A0A367FNF8-F1
#
_entry.id   AF-A0A367FNF8-F1
#
_cell.length_a   1.000
_cell.length_b   1.000
_cell.length_c   1.000
_cell.angle_alpha   90.00
_cell.angle_beta   90.00
_cell.angle_gamma   90.00
#
_symmetry.space_group_name_H-M   'P 1'
#
loop_
_entity.id
_entity.type
_entity.pdbx_description
1 polymer ?
#
loop_
_entity_poly.entity_id
_entity_poly.type
_entity_poly.pdbx_seq_one_letter_code
_entity_poly.pdbx_strand_id
1 'polypeptide(L)'
;MSRVYFHTPTDEAELLGAERAHAGVLTHDLAAQHITPVLDPLGELTAHGRLVGTPRAQLADRFNLYARTGGTPNLLIWHGRELRASSLMLNTALELGDDGVKLMARLYGQCEIHAYVEGPHRAWLADIMERGLATGVLRRGMGWEGKPDHPHGKGRGVIPLLRSRDDEPVVMSYSVCDGFPNPVAWDWEPPAEWRPPSWTAEEWAELDGDDQEDYRASAVDEAFGALPSDERWRIAMGALRARSKAGLLELTPDGWDDFCFGHELSLFDLQADDWRDRVERALDAQAQIEALWAARSDTADWLRER
;
A
#
# COMPACT_ATOMS: atom_id res chain seq x y z
N MET A 1 6.20 -8.19 18.05
CA MET A 1 4.97 -8.54 17.28
C MET A 1 4.65 -7.38 16.37
N SER A 2 4.21 -7.62 15.13
CA SER A 2 3.90 -6.54 14.19
C SER A 2 2.65 -5.73 14.60
N ARG A 3 2.56 -4.51 14.07
CA ARG A 3 1.48 -3.55 14.30
C ARG A 3 1.12 -2.81 13.01
N VAL A 4 -0.15 -2.45 12.86
CA VAL A 4 -0.57 -1.43 11.88
C VAL A 4 -0.89 -0.17 12.67
N TYR A 5 -0.20 0.92 12.37
CA TYR A 5 -0.37 2.21 13.01
C TYR A 5 -1.30 3.09 12.18
N PHE A 6 -2.05 3.95 12.88
CA PHE A 6 -2.85 5.02 12.34
C PHE A 6 -2.30 6.31 12.93
N HIS A 7 -1.53 7.05 12.13
CA HIS A 7 -0.81 8.24 12.52
C HIS A 7 -1.62 9.49 12.23
N THR A 8 -1.53 10.45 13.11
CA THR A 8 -1.95 11.84 12.90
C THR A 8 -0.77 12.75 13.27
N PRO A 9 -0.80 14.06 13.00
CA PRO A 9 0.27 14.95 13.42
C PRO A 9 0.54 14.93 14.94
N THR A 10 -0.49 14.67 15.75
CA THR A 10 -0.43 14.82 17.22
C THR A 10 -0.68 13.54 18.01
N ASP A 11 -1.30 12.53 17.41
CA ASP A 11 -1.77 11.30 18.05
C ASP A 11 -1.50 10.07 17.17
N GLU A 12 -1.54 8.88 17.78
CA GLU A 12 -1.43 7.60 17.11
C GLU A 12 -2.36 6.56 17.74
N ALA A 13 -2.88 5.63 16.94
CA ALA A 13 -3.52 4.40 17.40
C ALA A 13 -2.93 3.18 16.67
N GLU A 14 -3.06 1.99 17.24
CA GLU A 14 -2.50 0.77 16.66
C GLU A 14 -3.49 -0.40 16.62
N LEU A 15 -3.34 -1.22 15.59
CA LEU A 15 -3.90 -2.57 15.51
C LEU A 15 -2.81 -3.60 15.76
N LEU A 16 -3.20 -4.72 16.34
CA LEU A 16 -2.36 -5.90 16.37
C LEU A 16 -2.11 -6.40 14.94
N GLY A 17 -0.86 -6.77 14.61
CA GLY A 17 -0.53 -7.33 13.30
C GLY A 17 -1.28 -8.62 12.95
N ALA A 18 -1.86 -9.29 13.95
CA ALA A 18 -2.81 -10.37 13.74
C ALA A 18 -4.01 -9.93 12.89
N GLU A 19 -4.43 -8.66 12.95
CA GLU A 19 -5.54 -8.13 12.16
C GLU A 19 -5.18 -7.94 10.69
N ARG A 20 -3.95 -7.46 10.42
CA ARG A 20 -3.40 -7.47 9.06
C ARG A 20 -3.29 -8.89 8.49
N ALA A 21 -2.91 -9.87 9.31
CA ALA A 21 -2.88 -11.28 8.90
C ALA A 21 -4.29 -11.82 8.59
N HIS A 22 -5.28 -11.51 9.43
CA HIS A 22 -6.69 -11.85 9.19
C HIS A 22 -7.22 -11.21 7.91
N ALA A 23 -6.92 -9.94 7.67
CA ALA A 23 -7.29 -9.23 6.44
C ALA A 23 -6.77 -9.94 5.19
N GLY A 24 -5.51 -10.40 5.22
CA GLY A 24 -4.94 -11.21 4.14
C GLY A 24 -5.67 -12.54 3.94
N VAL A 25 -5.90 -13.29 5.02
CA VAL A 25 -6.63 -14.58 4.96
C VAL A 25 -8.05 -14.38 4.40
N LEU A 26 -8.80 -13.42 4.93
CA LEU A 26 -10.16 -13.10 4.48
C LEU A 26 -10.20 -12.79 2.99
N THR A 27 -9.34 -11.89 2.52
CA THR A 27 -9.26 -11.47 1.11
C THR A 27 -8.95 -12.67 0.22
N HIS A 28 -7.95 -13.47 0.58
CA HIS A 28 -7.55 -14.62 -0.22
C HIS A 28 -8.57 -15.75 -0.18
N ASP A 29 -9.22 -16.03 0.94
CA ASP A 29 -10.25 -17.07 1.07
C ASP A 29 -11.51 -16.72 0.28
N LEU A 30 -11.92 -15.45 0.24
CA LEU A 30 -13.03 -14.99 -0.59
C LEU A 30 -12.71 -15.16 -2.07
N ALA A 31 -11.58 -14.65 -2.53
CA ALA A 31 -11.18 -14.78 -3.93
C ALA A 31 -10.93 -16.24 -4.34
N ALA A 32 -10.41 -17.08 -3.44
CA ALA A 32 -10.09 -18.48 -3.75
C ALA A 32 -11.30 -19.31 -4.17
N GLN A 33 -12.51 -18.94 -3.72
CA GLN A 33 -13.77 -19.59 -4.12
C GLN A 33 -14.06 -19.43 -5.63
N HIS A 34 -13.39 -18.49 -6.30
CA HIS A 34 -13.58 -18.15 -7.72
C HIS A 34 -12.38 -18.55 -8.60
N ILE A 35 -11.41 -19.30 -8.08
CA ILE A 35 -10.26 -19.78 -8.86
C ILE A 35 -10.66 -20.92 -9.81
N THR A 36 -11.52 -21.85 -9.38
CA THR A 36 -11.85 -23.05 -10.17
C THR A 36 -12.40 -22.71 -11.57
N PRO A 37 -13.31 -21.73 -11.74
CA PRO A 37 -13.80 -21.34 -13.06
C PRO A 37 -12.74 -20.76 -13.99
N VAL A 38 -11.62 -20.24 -13.46
CA VAL A 38 -10.57 -19.56 -14.25
C VAL A 38 -9.30 -20.40 -14.44
N LEU A 39 -9.34 -21.70 -14.12
CA LEU A 39 -8.14 -22.54 -14.22
C LEU A 39 -7.57 -22.63 -15.64
N ASP A 40 -8.40 -22.57 -16.68
CA ASP A 40 -7.93 -22.53 -18.07
C ASP A 40 -7.21 -21.21 -18.40
N PRO A 41 -7.83 -20.02 -18.18
CA PRO A 41 -7.13 -18.73 -18.28
C PRO A 41 -5.84 -18.66 -17.47
N LEU A 42 -5.86 -19.12 -16.20
CA LEU A 42 -4.67 -19.14 -15.36
C LEU A 42 -3.58 -20.06 -15.94
N GLY A 43 -3.95 -21.21 -16.51
CA GLY A 43 -3.02 -22.10 -17.20
C GLY A 43 -2.29 -21.40 -18.35
N GLU A 44 -3.01 -20.62 -19.16
CA GLU A 44 -2.44 -19.84 -20.27
C GLU A 44 -1.54 -18.69 -19.80
N LEU A 45 -1.89 -18.05 -18.68
CA LEU A 45 -1.11 -16.96 -18.09
C LEU A 45 0.17 -17.45 -17.39
N THR A 46 0.34 -18.74 -17.10
CA THR A 46 1.53 -19.22 -16.38
C THR A 46 2.73 -19.45 -17.32
N ALA A 47 3.54 -18.42 -17.59
CA ALA A 47 4.63 -18.52 -18.57
C ALA A 47 5.98 -19.04 -18.04
N HIS A 48 6.16 -19.25 -16.72
CA HIS A 48 7.44 -19.70 -16.18
C HIS A 48 7.30 -20.91 -15.25
N GLY A 49 8.31 -21.80 -15.33
CA GLY A 49 8.34 -23.20 -14.89
C GLY A 49 7.92 -23.57 -13.47
N ARG A 50 7.45 -22.63 -12.65
CA ARG A 50 6.96 -22.86 -11.29
C ARG A 50 5.58 -23.52 -11.27
N LEU A 51 4.69 -23.11 -12.19
CA LEU A 51 3.36 -23.72 -12.36
C LEU A 51 3.22 -24.57 -13.63
N VAL A 52 4.11 -24.41 -14.61
CA VAL A 52 4.15 -25.25 -15.82
C VAL A 52 4.25 -26.73 -15.43
N GLY A 53 3.36 -27.55 -15.98
CA GLY A 53 3.28 -28.99 -15.67
C GLY A 53 2.62 -29.33 -14.33
N THR A 54 2.13 -28.34 -13.57
CA THR A 54 1.28 -28.60 -12.42
C THR A 54 -0.01 -29.27 -12.90
N PRO A 55 -0.39 -30.44 -12.36
CA PRO A 55 -1.68 -31.04 -12.68
C PRO A 55 -2.81 -30.04 -12.40
N ARG A 56 -3.82 -29.95 -13.28
CA ARG A 56 -4.97 -29.04 -13.09
C ARG A 56 -5.59 -29.14 -11.70
N ALA A 57 -5.67 -30.35 -11.15
CA ALA A 57 -6.18 -30.63 -9.81
C ALA A 57 -5.39 -29.95 -8.67
N GLN A 58 -4.13 -29.57 -8.91
CA GLN A 58 -3.24 -28.90 -7.95
C GLN A 58 -3.02 -27.42 -8.27
N LEU A 59 -3.45 -26.95 -9.45
CA LEU A 59 -3.18 -25.59 -9.92
C LEU A 59 -3.85 -24.55 -9.01
N ALA A 60 -5.09 -24.80 -8.57
CA ALA A 60 -5.81 -23.91 -7.66
C ALA A 60 -5.07 -23.73 -6.33
N ASP A 61 -4.67 -24.83 -5.68
CA ASP A 61 -3.98 -24.81 -4.40
C ASP A 61 -2.62 -24.11 -4.50
N ARG A 62 -1.86 -24.39 -5.56
CA ARG A 62 -0.56 -23.74 -5.77
C ARG A 62 -0.73 -22.25 -6.07
N PHE A 63 -1.67 -21.87 -6.93
CA PHE A 63 -1.95 -20.46 -7.21
C PHE A 63 -2.33 -19.71 -5.93
N ASN A 64 -3.23 -20.27 -5.14
CA ASN A 64 -3.65 -19.68 -3.85
C ASN A 64 -2.47 -19.55 -2.87
N LEU A 65 -1.61 -20.57 -2.77
CA LEU A 65 -0.40 -20.51 -1.95
C LEU A 65 0.57 -19.40 -2.41
N TYR A 66 0.82 -19.29 -3.72
CA TYR A 66 1.71 -18.26 -4.26
C TYR A 66 1.13 -16.86 -4.05
N ALA A 67 -0.18 -16.68 -4.30
CA ALA A 67 -0.85 -15.42 -4.07
C ALA A 67 -0.76 -14.95 -2.60
N ARG A 68 -0.88 -15.88 -1.63
CA ARG A 68 -0.81 -15.58 -0.19
C ARG A 68 0.57 -15.23 0.32
N THR A 69 1.60 -15.88 -0.24
CA THR A 69 2.98 -15.76 0.28
C THR A 69 3.72 -14.56 -0.31
N GLY A 70 3.19 -13.94 -1.38
CA GLY A 70 3.86 -12.85 -2.09
C GLY A 70 5.23 -13.22 -2.65
N GLY A 71 5.59 -14.51 -2.64
CA GLY A 71 6.97 -14.98 -2.76
C GLY A 71 7.53 -15.06 -4.18
N THR A 72 6.80 -14.56 -5.17
CA THR A 72 7.21 -14.64 -6.57
C THR A 72 6.71 -13.44 -7.38
N PRO A 73 7.58 -12.50 -7.77
CA PRO A 73 7.31 -11.72 -8.97
C PRO A 73 7.14 -12.69 -10.15
N ASN A 74 6.27 -12.35 -11.10
CA ASN A 74 6.04 -13.05 -12.36
C ASN A 74 5.25 -14.38 -12.30
N LEU A 75 4.28 -14.52 -11.40
CA LEU A 75 3.43 -15.72 -11.40
C LEU A 75 2.57 -15.83 -12.66
N LEU A 76 2.00 -14.71 -13.08
CA LEU A 76 1.15 -14.59 -14.26
C LEU A 76 1.85 -13.67 -15.26
N ILE A 77 1.99 -14.14 -16.49
CA ILE A 77 2.65 -13.46 -17.60
C ILE A 77 1.77 -13.62 -18.84
N TRP A 78 1.50 -12.51 -19.50
CA TRP A 78 0.80 -12.47 -20.77
C TRP A 78 1.68 -11.79 -21.82
N HIS A 79 2.06 -12.53 -22.87
CA HIS A 79 2.94 -12.04 -23.93
C HIS A 79 4.22 -11.35 -23.40
N GLY A 80 4.82 -11.90 -22.35
CA GLY A 80 6.03 -11.37 -21.72
C GLY A 80 5.81 -10.21 -20.73
N ARG A 81 4.56 -9.78 -20.50
CA ARG A 81 4.21 -8.75 -19.52
C ARG A 81 3.61 -9.37 -18.25
N GLU A 82 4.03 -8.88 -17.09
CA GLU A 82 3.60 -9.41 -15.79
C GLU A 82 2.17 -8.96 -15.43
N LEU A 83 1.41 -9.88 -14.85
CA LEU A 83 0.18 -9.61 -14.11
C LEU A 83 0.37 -9.95 -12.63
N ARG A 84 0.01 -9.01 -11.75
CA ARG A 84 0.10 -9.22 -10.29
C ARG A 84 -1.05 -10.08 -9.78
N ALA A 85 -0.74 -11.32 -9.40
CA ALA A 85 -1.72 -12.25 -8.81
C ALA A 85 -2.35 -11.71 -7.51
N SER A 86 -1.59 -10.98 -6.69
CA SER A 86 -2.12 -10.34 -5.48
C SER A 86 -3.18 -9.30 -5.79
N SER A 87 -2.99 -8.50 -6.84
CA SER A 87 -3.99 -7.51 -7.29
C SER A 87 -5.28 -8.18 -7.75
N LEU A 88 -5.21 -9.28 -8.52
CA LEU A 88 -6.40 -10.05 -8.92
C LEU A 88 -7.19 -10.54 -7.70
N MET A 89 -6.51 -11.09 -6.70
CA MET A 89 -7.17 -11.60 -5.48
C MET A 89 -7.81 -10.46 -4.68
N LEU A 90 -7.10 -9.34 -4.54
CA LEU A 90 -7.61 -8.15 -3.85
C LEU A 90 -8.83 -7.56 -4.56
N ASN A 91 -8.76 -7.36 -5.87
CA ASN A 91 -9.88 -6.81 -6.66
C ASN A 91 -11.10 -7.72 -6.63
N THR A 92 -10.90 -9.03 -6.65
CA THR A 92 -12.01 -9.99 -6.50
C THR A 92 -12.69 -9.85 -5.14
N ALA A 93 -11.92 -9.66 -4.05
CA ALA A 93 -12.48 -9.42 -2.73
C ALA A 93 -13.18 -8.05 -2.62
N LEU A 94 -12.67 -7.02 -3.30
CA LEU A 94 -13.32 -5.70 -3.39
C LEU A 94 -14.68 -5.80 -4.09
N GLU A 95 -14.77 -6.56 -5.18
CA GLU A 95 -15.98 -6.73 -5.98
C GLU A 95 -17.05 -7.57 -5.24
N LEU A 96 -16.63 -8.59 -4.48
CA LEU A 96 -17.53 -9.45 -3.69
C LEU A 96 -17.95 -8.84 -2.34
N GLY A 97 -17.14 -7.94 -1.81
CA GLY A 97 -17.17 -7.50 -0.43
C GLY A 97 -18.14 -6.35 -0.15
N ASP A 98 -18.68 -6.32 1.06
CA ASP A 98 -19.24 -5.09 1.64
C ASP A 98 -18.11 -4.14 2.08
N ASP A 99 -18.48 -2.97 2.63
CA ASP A 99 -17.49 -1.99 3.12
C ASP A 99 -16.47 -2.57 4.10
N GLY A 100 -16.88 -3.52 4.96
CA GLY A 100 -15.98 -4.14 5.92
C GLY A 100 -14.92 -4.99 5.22
N VAL A 101 -15.33 -5.78 4.22
CA VAL A 101 -14.40 -6.58 3.40
C VAL A 101 -13.51 -5.67 2.56
N LYS A 102 -14.07 -4.63 1.94
CA LYS A 102 -13.31 -3.65 1.17
C LYS A 102 -12.24 -2.97 2.01
N LEU A 103 -12.59 -2.57 3.25
CA LEU A 103 -11.62 -2.03 4.20
C LEU A 103 -10.52 -3.04 4.55
N MET A 104 -10.84 -4.31 4.76
CA MET A 104 -9.81 -5.32 5.04
C MET A 104 -8.88 -5.56 3.86
N ALA A 105 -9.42 -5.58 2.63
CA ALA A 105 -8.61 -5.64 1.42
C ALA A 105 -7.68 -4.41 1.29
N ARG A 106 -8.21 -3.19 1.49
CA ARG A 106 -7.42 -1.93 1.49
C ARG A 106 -6.37 -1.92 2.60
N LEU A 107 -6.71 -2.35 3.83
CA LEU A 107 -5.78 -2.47 4.96
C LEU A 107 -4.62 -3.40 4.60
N TYR A 108 -4.91 -4.60 4.10
CA TYR A 108 -3.90 -5.59 3.74
C TYR A 108 -3.00 -5.11 2.59
N GLY A 109 -3.60 -4.54 1.54
CA GLY A 109 -2.88 -4.12 0.33
C GLY A 109 -2.17 -2.77 0.44
N GLN A 110 -2.55 -1.91 1.40
CA GLN A 110 -2.09 -0.52 1.42
C GLN A 110 -1.48 -0.05 2.75
N CYS A 111 -1.51 -0.84 3.82
CA CYS A 111 -0.86 -0.44 5.07
C CYS A 111 0.67 -0.31 4.94
N GLU A 112 1.26 -0.95 3.93
CA GLU A 112 2.70 -0.93 3.64
C GLU A 112 3.11 0.27 2.77
N ILE A 113 2.14 0.90 2.10
CA ILE A 113 2.36 2.03 1.18
C ILE A 113 1.61 3.29 1.62
N HIS A 114 1.26 3.35 2.90
CA HIS A 114 0.74 4.55 3.57
C HIS A 114 -0.57 5.12 3.01
N ALA A 115 -1.56 4.26 2.74
CA ALA A 115 -2.91 4.76 2.49
C ALA A 115 -3.39 5.64 3.66
N TYR A 116 -4.15 6.68 3.32
CA TYR A 116 -4.54 7.74 4.24
C TYR A 116 -6.01 8.14 4.06
N VAL A 117 -6.58 8.80 5.05
CA VAL A 117 -7.89 9.45 4.97
C VAL A 117 -7.73 10.92 5.37
N GLU A 118 -8.32 11.82 4.59
CA GLU A 118 -8.35 13.24 4.96
C GLU A 118 -9.29 13.50 6.14
N GLY A 119 -9.02 14.59 6.86
CA GLY A 119 -9.76 14.96 8.06
C GLY A 119 -11.30 14.87 7.90
N PRO A 120 -11.90 15.51 6.89
CA PRO A 120 -13.35 15.49 6.68
C PRO A 120 -13.96 14.10 6.46
N HIS A 121 -13.15 13.10 6.12
CA HIS A 121 -13.59 11.74 5.81
C HIS A 121 -13.32 10.74 6.94
N ARG A 122 -12.67 11.16 8.04
CA ARG A 122 -12.37 10.26 9.17
C ARG A 122 -13.61 9.63 9.79
N ALA A 123 -14.68 10.40 9.96
CA ALA A 123 -15.93 9.91 10.54
C ALA A 123 -16.58 8.83 9.66
N TRP A 124 -16.58 9.02 8.35
CA TRP A 124 -17.06 8.03 7.39
C TRP A 124 -16.28 6.71 7.48
N LEU A 125 -14.94 6.80 7.54
CA LEU A 125 -14.10 5.61 7.69
C LEU A 125 -14.36 4.89 9.03
N ALA A 126 -14.58 5.64 10.11
CA ALA A 126 -14.95 5.08 11.40
C ALA A 126 -16.32 4.37 11.35
N ASP A 127 -17.31 4.90 10.60
CA ASP A 127 -18.61 4.24 10.41
C ASP A 127 -18.44 2.87 9.72
N ILE A 128 -17.54 2.77 8.73
CA ILE A 128 -17.21 1.50 8.06
C ILE A 128 -16.62 0.51 9.06
N MET A 129 -15.68 0.95 9.89
CA MET A 129 -15.05 0.09 10.90
C MET A 129 -16.05 -0.43 11.93
N GLU A 130 -16.96 0.43 12.40
CA GLU A 130 -18.03 0.04 13.33
C GLU A 130 -18.99 -0.98 12.71
N ARG A 131 -19.41 -0.78 11.45
CA ARG A 131 -20.21 -1.77 10.71
C ARG A 131 -19.46 -3.09 10.57
N GLY A 132 -18.19 -3.05 10.21
CA GLY A 132 -17.33 -4.22 10.09
C GLY A 132 -17.18 -5.01 11.41
N LEU A 133 -17.11 -4.32 12.54
CA LEU A 133 -17.11 -4.95 13.88
C LEU A 133 -18.49 -5.53 14.25
N ALA A 134 -19.58 -4.90 13.80
CA ALA A 134 -20.94 -5.37 14.04
C ALA A 134 -21.25 -6.63 13.24
N THR A 135 -20.76 -6.73 11.99
CA THR A 135 -20.93 -7.90 11.11
C THR A 135 -19.91 -9.01 11.37
N GLY A 136 -18.85 -8.72 12.13
CA GLY A 136 -17.80 -9.68 12.46
C GLY A 136 -16.71 -9.85 11.38
N VAL A 137 -16.73 -8.99 10.36
CA VAL A 137 -15.66 -8.93 9.34
C VAL A 137 -14.36 -8.45 9.97
N LEU A 138 -14.44 -7.38 10.78
CA LEU A 138 -13.36 -6.91 11.64
C LEU A 138 -13.47 -7.61 13.00
N ARG A 139 -12.32 -7.96 13.60
CA ARG A 139 -12.32 -8.71 14.86
C ARG A 139 -12.19 -7.78 16.06
N ARG A 140 -13.02 -8.03 17.07
CA ARG A 140 -12.98 -7.29 18.35
C ARG A 140 -11.67 -7.50 19.08
N GLY A 141 -11.27 -6.50 19.87
CA GLY A 141 -10.08 -6.57 20.72
C GLY A 141 -8.75 -6.50 19.95
N MET A 142 -8.80 -6.16 18.66
CA MET A 142 -7.62 -6.00 17.82
C MET A 142 -7.00 -4.60 17.89
N GLY A 143 -7.67 -3.65 18.54
CA GLY A 143 -7.25 -2.25 18.66
C GLY A 143 -8.22 -1.25 18.02
N TRP A 144 -9.26 -1.72 17.34
CA TRP A 144 -10.29 -0.86 16.73
C TRP A 144 -11.03 -0.01 17.78
N GLU A 145 -11.51 -0.64 18.85
CA GLU A 145 -12.33 -0.01 19.90
C GLU A 145 -11.50 0.66 21.01
N GLY A 146 -10.20 0.37 21.05
CA GLY A 146 -9.28 0.76 22.13
C GLY A 146 -9.07 -0.36 23.14
N LYS A 147 -8.15 -0.14 24.09
CA LYS A 147 -7.90 -1.08 25.19
C LYS A 147 -8.01 -0.35 26.52
N PRO A 148 -8.78 -0.88 27.49
CA PRO A 148 -8.84 -0.31 28.82
C PRO A 148 -7.47 -0.23 29.53
N ASP A 149 -6.59 -1.23 29.29
CA ASP A 149 -5.38 -1.43 30.12
C ASP A 149 -4.08 -1.60 29.31
N HIS A 150 -3.85 -0.79 28.26
CA HIS A 150 -2.59 -0.88 27.50
C HIS A 150 -1.44 -0.16 28.24
N PRO A 151 -0.37 -0.86 28.67
CA PRO A 151 0.66 -0.31 29.58
C PRO A 151 1.54 0.80 28.99
N HIS A 152 1.39 1.15 27.71
CA HIS A 152 2.24 2.13 27.01
C HIS A 152 1.52 3.41 26.59
N GLY A 153 0.37 3.75 27.19
CA GLY A 153 -0.33 5.02 26.91
C GLY A 153 -1.01 5.11 25.53
N LYS A 154 -0.68 4.21 24.58
CA LYS A 154 -1.34 4.03 23.28
C LYS A 154 -2.63 3.19 23.39
N GLY A 155 -3.46 3.48 24.40
CA GLY A 155 -4.71 2.75 24.68
C GLY A 155 -5.91 3.21 23.84
N ARG A 156 -5.72 4.27 23.05
CA ARG A 156 -6.76 4.84 22.20
C ARG A 156 -7.03 3.92 21.02
N GLY A 157 -8.30 3.59 20.80
CA GLY A 157 -8.71 2.81 19.65
C GLY A 157 -8.63 3.60 18.35
N VAL A 158 -8.48 2.89 17.23
CA VAL A 158 -8.50 3.50 15.88
C VAL A 158 -9.82 4.26 15.64
N ILE A 159 -10.96 3.67 16.01
CA ILE A 159 -12.26 4.33 15.85
C ILE A 159 -12.32 5.62 16.72
N PRO A 160 -12.03 5.58 18.04
CA PRO A 160 -11.90 6.80 18.84
C PRO A 160 -10.93 7.86 18.30
N LEU A 161 -9.82 7.46 17.67
CA LEU A 161 -8.87 8.37 17.03
C LEU A 161 -9.51 9.09 15.84
N LEU A 162 -10.14 8.34 14.93
CA LEU A 162 -10.83 8.89 13.76
C LEU A 162 -11.97 9.85 14.17
N ARG A 163 -12.67 9.56 15.26
CA ARG A 163 -13.85 10.33 15.68
C ARG A 163 -13.55 11.66 16.36
N SER A 164 -12.36 11.88 16.93
CA SER A 164 -12.16 13.08 17.77
C SER A 164 -11.90 14.37 17.02
N ARG A 165 -11.47 14.26 15.78
CA ARG A 165 -10.92 15.35 14.97
C ARG A 165 -11.25 15.05 13.52
N ASP A 166 -11.54 16.08 12.76
CA ASP A 166 -11.84 16.07 11.32
C ASP A 166 -10.99 17.10 10.55
N ASP A 167 -10.00 17.70 11.21
CA ASP A 167 -9.14 18.77 10.69
C ASP A 167 -7.73 18.29 10.33
N GLU A 168 -7.43 17.00 10.54
CA GLU A 168 -6.12 16.41 10.29
C GLU A 168 -6.24 15.08 9.52
N PRO A 169 -5.27 14.75 8.63
CA PRO A 169 -5.26 13.45 7.98
C PRO A 169 -4.92 12.32 8.96
N VAL A 170 -5.23 11.08 8.57
CA VAL A 170 -4.76 9.86 9.24
C VAL A 170 -4.05 8.98 8.23
N VAL A 171 -2.84 8.54 8.55
CA VAL A 171 -2.00 7.74 7.65
C VAL A 171 -1.76 6.36 8.26
N MET A 172 -1.93 5.32 7.46
CA MET A 172 -1.60 3.95 7.89
C MET A 172 -0.10 3.68 7.75
N SER A 173 0.48 2.89 8.65
CA SER A 173 1.81 2.30 8.42
C SER A 173 1.91 0.92 9.03
N TYR A 174 2.70 0.03 8.43
CA TYR A 174 2.93 -1.31 8.96
C TYR A 174 4.33 -1.41 9.59
N SER A 175 4.41 -1.85 10.84
CA SER A 175 5.64 -1.83 11.66
C SER A 175 6.77 -2.75 11.16
N VAL A 176 6.53 -3.54 10.11
CA VAL A 176 7.51 -4.44 9.50
C VAL A 176 8.10 -3.82 8.23
N CYS A 177 7.43 -2.81 7.70
CA CYS A 177 7.88 -1.97 6.59
C CYS A 177 8.40 -0.64 7.15
N ASP A 178 8.62 0.33 6.26
CA ASP A 178 9.00 1.67 6.67
C ASP A 178 7.88 2.33 7.49
N GLY A 179 8.27 2.97 8.60
CA GLY A 179 7.34 3.74 9.44
C GLY A 179 6.88 5.01 8.72
N PHE A 180 5.82 5.68 9.21
CA PHE A 180 5.45 7.01 8.72
C PHE A 180 5.66 8.05 9.83
N PRO A 181 6.18 9.26 9.53
CA PRO A 181 6.77 9.70 8.26
C PRO A 181 8.12 9.02 7.96
N ASN A 182 8.44 8.79 6.69
CA ASN A 182 9.77 8.37 6.22
C ASN A 182 10.14 9.11 4.93
N PRO A 183 11.43 9.27 4.61
CA PRO A 183 11.86 9.94 3.37
C PRO A 183 11.88 9.02 2.14
N VAL A 184 12.17 7.72 2.35
CA VAL A 184 12.39 6.71 1.29
C VAL A 184 11.16 6.54 0.40
N ALA A 185 9.97 6.53 1.01
CA ALA A 185 8.74 6.33 0.26
C ALA A 185 8.44 7.47 -0.70
N TRP A 186 9.16 8.61 -0.67
CA TRP A 186 8.80 9.81 -1.41
C TRP A 186 9.95 10.46 -2.17
N ASP A 187 11.08 9.75 -2.34
CA ASP A 187 12.26 10.24 -3.06
C ASP A 187 12.73 11.61 -2.54
N TRP A 188 12.59 11.84 -1.22
CA TRP A 188 13.04 13.08 -0.61
C TRP A 188 14.55 13.10 -0.52
N GLU A 189 15.16 14.19 -0.99
CA GLU A 189 16.59 14.42 -0.94
C GLU A 189 16.90 15.57 0.05
N PRO A 190 17.99 15.46 0.83
CA PRO A 190 18.49 16.56 1.63
C PRO A 190 18.83 17.78 0.76
N PRO A 191 18.64 19.02 1.23
CA PRO A 191 19.14 20.21 0.55
C PRO A 191 20.64 20.10 0.25
N ALA A 192 21.11 20.73 -0.83
CA ALA A 192 22.52 20.67 -1.24
C ALA A 192 23.48 21.18 -0.15
N GLU A 193 23.04 22.14 0.65
CA GLU A 193 23.75 22.71 1.79
C GLU A 193 23.66 21.87 3.08
N TRP A 194 22.86 20.80 3.09
CA TRP A 194 22.76 19.93 4.26
C TRP A 194 24.07 19.20 4.50
N ARG A 195 24.44 19.11 5.77
CA ARG A 195 25.57 18.33 6.28
C ARG A 195 25.19 17.69 7.62
N PRO A 196 25.88 16.62 8.04
CA PRO A 196 25.69 16.03 9.36
C PRO A 196 25.81 17.08 10.46
N PRO A 197 24.90 17.09 11.46
CA PRO A 197 25.00 18.01 12.59
C PRO A 197 26.29 17.84 13.40
N SER A 198 26.92 16.67 13.31
CA SER A 198 28.18 16.32 13.97
C SER A 198 29.41 16.87 13.27
N TRP A 199 29.30 17.35 12.03
CA TRP A 199 30.43 17.81 11.21
C TRP A 199 30.49 19.33 11.16
N THR A 200 31.71 19.84 11.24
CA THR A 200 32.05 21.25 11.03
C THR A 200 31.95 21.63 9.55
N ALA A 201 32.00 22.95 9.27
CA ALA A 201 32.03 23.43 7.90
C ALA A 201 33.33 23.03 7.19
N GLU A 202 34.43 23.04 7.94
CA GLU A 202 35.75 22.67 7.48
C GLU A 202 35.81 21.17 7.13
N GLU A 203 35.36 20.28 8.03
CA GLU A 203 35.31 18.83 7.77
C GLU A 203 34.46 18.46 6.55
N TRP A 204 33.32 19.14 6.36
CA TRP A 204 32.49 18.93 5.18
C TRP A 204 33.16 19.41 3.90
N ALA A 205 33.86 20.55 3.95
CA ALA A 205 34.56 21.11 2.81
C ALA A 205 35.84 20.34 2.43
N GLU A 206 36.31 19.42 3.28
CA GLU A 206 37.40 18.50 2.95
C GLU A 206 36.98 17.39 1.98
N LEU A 207 35.69 17.06 1.93
CA LEU A 207 35.13 16.17 0.91
C LEU A 207 35.00 16.91 -0.42
N ASP A 208 35.30 16.23 -1.53
CA ASP A 208 34.98 16.74 -2.85
C ASP A 208 33.46 16.65 -3.14
N GLY A 209 33.03 17.19 -4.29
CA GLY A 209 31.61 17.25 -4.63
C GLY A 209 30.94 15.89 -4.72
N ASP A 210 31.65 14.90 -5.29
CA ASP A 210 31.13 13.55 -5.50
C ASP A 210 30.99 12.83 -4.15
N ASP A 211 31.99 12.94 -3.27
CA ASP A 211 31.94 12.39 -1.91
C ASP A 211 30.81 13.00 -1.07
N GLN A 212 30.54 14.32 -1.23
CA GLN A 212 29.42 14.99 -0.56
C GLN A 212 28.06 14.50 -1.06
N GLU A 213 27.91 14.25 -2.36
CA GLU A 213 26.68 13.70 -2.97
C GLU A 213 26.41 12.27 -2.50
N ASP A 214 27.43 11.40 -2.57
CA ASP A 214 27.34 10.03 -2.09
C ASP A 214 26.99 9.98 -0.60
N TYR A 215 27.58 10.87 0.20
CA TYR A 215 27.25 10.98 1.61
C TYR A 215 25.78 11.39 1.80
N ARG A 216 25.30 12.45 1.15
CA ARG A 216 23.90 12.89 1.25
C ARG A 216 22.92 11.79 0.86
N ALA A 217 23.21 11.04 -0.22
CA ALA A 217 22.39 9.94 -0.68
C ALA A 217 22.31 8.79 0.35
N SER A 218 23.40 8.53 1.09
CA SER A 218 23.42 7.52 2.16
C SER A 218 22.86 8.01 3.50
N ALA A 219 22.82 9.32 3.72
CA ALA A 219 22.39 9.95 4.97
C ALA A 219 20.95 10.51 4.95
N VAL A 220 20.15 10.16 3.94
CA VAL A 220 18.78 10.65 3.74
C VAL A 220 17.92 10.46 5.00
N ASP A 221 17.97 9.29 5.64
CA ASP A 221 17.20 9.01 6.86
C ASP A 221 17.61 9.88 8.05
N GLU A 222 18.92 10.14 8.21
CA GLU A 222 19.45 11.01 9.26
C GLU A 222 19.03 12.46 9.01
N ALA A 223 19.23 12.93 7.78
CA ALA A 223 18.88 14.28 7.34
C ALA A 223 17.39 14.56 7.52
N PHE A 224 16.54 13.62 7.09
CA PHE A 224 15.10 13.72 7.27
C PHE A 224 14.73 13.65 8.75
N GLY A 225 15.36 12.76 9.51
CA GLY A 225 15.16 12.60 10.95
C GLY A 225 15.49 13.85 11.76
N ALA A 226 16.42 14.68 11.29
CA ALA A 226 16.80 15.95 11.90
C ALA A 226 15.79 17.09 11.68
N LEU A 227 14.85 16.95 10.73
CA LEU A 227 13.81 17.95 10.50
C LEU A 227 12.82 18.02 11.67
N PRO A 228 12.23 19.20 11.94
CA PRO A 228 11.09 19.34 12.84
C PRO A 228 9.96 18.35 12.50
N SER A 229 9.23 17.88 13.52
CA SER A 229 8.22 16.83 13.32
C SER A 229 7.07 17.25 12.40
N ASP A 230 6.65 18.52 12.50
CA ASP A 230 5.64 19.14 11.64
C ASP A 230 6.13 19.25 10.19
N GLU A 231 7.42 19.56 10.00
CA GLU A 231 8.02 19.63 8.68
C GLU A 231 8.11 18.25 8.00
N ARG A 232 8.55 17.21 8.74
CA ARG A 232 8.53 15.82 8.25
C ARG A 232 7.13 15.39 7.84
N TRP A 233 6.13 15.70 8.66
CA TRP A 233 4.73 15.40 8.37
C TRP A 233 4.26 16.11 7.10
N ARG A 234 4.54 17.41 7.00
CA ARG A 234 4.15 18.25 5.85
C ARG A 234 4.74 17.71 4.54
N ILE A 235 6.03 17.35 4.53
CA ILE A 235 6.71 16.81 3.35
C ILE A 235 6.10 15.45 2.97
N ALA A 236 6.01 14.52 3.92
CA ALA A 236 5.51 13.17 3.66
C ALA A 236 4.03 13.16 3.21
N MET A 237 3.17 13.97 3.85
CA MET A 237 1.77 14.14 3.41
C MET A 237 1.67 14.82 2.05
N GLY A 238 2.53 15.79 1.75
CA GLY A 238 2.57 16.44 0.45
C GLY A 238 2.84 15.44 -0.68
N ALA A 239 3.80 14.54 -0.47
CA ALA A 239 4.12 13.47 -1.41
C ALA A 239 3.00 12.42 -1.52
N LEU A 240 2.40 12.02 -0.40
CA LEU A 240 1.24 11.13 -0.38
C LEU A 240 0.09 11.65 -1.23
N ARG A 241 -0.28 12.91 -1.02
CA ARG A 241 -1.34 13.58 -1.79
C ARG A 241 -0.99 13.69 -3.27
N ALA A 242 0.27 13.97 -3.59
CA ALA A 242 0.73 14.02 -4.98
C ALA A 242 0.59 12.66 -5.68
N ARG A 243 0.97 11.55 -5.01
CA ARG A 243 0.80 10.18 -5.52
C ARG A 243 -0.66 9.74 -5.57
N SER A 244 -1.47 10.18 -4.62
CA SER A 244 -2.90 9.86 -4.58
C SER A 244 -3.71 10.47 -5.72
N LYS A 245 -3.18 11.47 -6.46
CA LYS A 245 -3.82 11.97 -7.68
C LYS A 245 -4.00 10.89 -8.76
N ALA A 246 -3.29 9.77 -8.65
CA ALA A 246 -3.53 8.57 -9.47
C ALA A 246 -4.65 7.66 -8.92
N GLY A 247 -5.39 8.07 -7.87
CA GLY A 247 -6.50 7.34 -7.27
C GLY A 247 -6.10 6.23 -6.28
N LEU A 248 -4.81 6.12 -5.93
CA LEU A 248 -4.29 4.90 -5.33
C LEU A 248 -4.29 4.86 -3.79
N LEU A 249 -4.14 5.98 -3.09
CA LEU A 249 -3.75 5.95 -1.66
C LEU A 249 -4.82 6.52 -0.72
N GLU A 250 -5.59 7.50 -1.16
CA GLU A 250 -6.61 8.11 -0.33
C GLU A 250 -7.83 7.19 -0.18
N LEU A 251 -8.33 7.09 1.04
CA LEU A 251 -9.59 6.46 1.40
C LEU A 251 -10.64 7.58 1.42
N THR A 252 -11.48 7.64 0.39
CA THR A 252 -12.53 8.65 0.27
C THR A 252 -13.88 8.00 -0.02
N PRO A 253 -15.00 8.66 0.33
CA PRO A 253 -16.32 8.20 -0.08
C PRO A 253 -16.47 8.15 -1.61
N ASP A 254 -16.01 9.19 -2.31
CA ASP A 254 -16.25 9.37 -3.75
C ASP A 254 -15.51 8.37 -4.65
N GLY A 255 -14.43 7.74 -4.14
CA GLY A 255 -13.67 6.71 -4.86
C GLY A 255 -13.71 5.34 -4.19
N TRP A 256 -14.59 5.13 -3.20
CA TRP A 256 -14.59 3.89 -2.41
C TRP A 256 -15.02 2.68 -3.22
N ASP A 257 -16.09 2.82 -4.00
CA ASP A 257 -16.69 1.71 -4.72
C ASP A 257 -15.96 1.37 -6.03
N ASP A 258 -15.31 2.35 -6.64
CA ASP A 258 -14.62 2.23 -7.92
C ASP A 258 -13.13 1.89 -7.79
N PHE A 259 -12.60 1.83 -6.56
CA PHE A 259 -11.19 1.57 -6.36
C PHE A 259 -10.79 0.16 -6.79
N CYS A 260 -9.69 0.04 -7.52
CA CYS A 260 -9.04 -1.21 -7.87
C CYS A 260 -7.52 -1.13 -7.68
N PHE A 261 -6.89 -2.28 -7.40
CA PHE A 261 -5.45 -2.46 -7.33
C PHE A 261 -4.84 -2.80 -8.69
N GLY A 262 -3.66 -2.26 -8.98
CA GLY A 262 -2.81 -2.70 -10.08
C GLY A 262 -3.49 -2.59 -11.44
N HIS A 263 -3.57 -3.71 -12.16
CA HIS A 263 -4.12 -3.78 -13.52
C HIS A 263 -5.65 -3.64 -13.59
N GLU A 264 -6.33 -3.35 -12.48
CA GLU A 264 -7.80 -3.20 -12.42
C GLU A 264 -8.59 -4.46 -12.84
N LEU A 265 -7.93 -5.62 -12.88
CA LEU A 265 -8.57 -6.90 -13.18
C LEU A 265 -8.95 -7.63 -11.90
N SER A 266 -10.08 -8.33 -11.92
CA SER A 266 -10.48 -9.33 -10.92
C SER A 266 -10.48 -10.75 -11.52
N LEU A 267 -10.74 -11.77 -10.71
CA LEU A 267 -10.94 -13.13 -11.22
C LEU A 267 -12.21 -13.22 -12.10
N PHE A 268 -13.17 -12.31 -11.96
CA PHE A 268 -14.36 -12.28 -12.82
C PHE A 268 -14.03 -11.87 -14.25
N ASP A 269 -13.05 -10.97 -14.44
CA ASP A 269 -12.55 -10.62 -15.76
C ASP A 269 -11.92 -11.83 -16.46
N LEU A 270 -11.28 -12.73 -15.71
CA LEU A 270 -10.74 -13.97 -16.24
C LEU A 270 -11.82 -15.03 -16.54
N GLN A 271 -13.03 -14.89 -15.98
CA GLN A 271 -14.18 -15.76 -16.29
C GLN A 271 -14.93 -15.33 -17.55
N ALA A 272 -14.74 -14.08 -18.00
CA ALA A 272 -15.44 -13.55 -19.15
C ALA A 272 -14.97 -14.22 -20.46
N ASP A 273 -15.87 -14.32 -21.43
CA ASP A 273 -15.55 -14.90 -22.75
C ASP A 273 -14.44 -14.09 -23.48
N ASP A 274 -14.36 -12.79 -23.21
CA ASP A 274 -13.40 -11.84 -23.77
C ASP A 274 -12.18 -11.58 -22.85
N TRP A 275 -11.88 -12.47 -21.90
CA TRP A 275 -10.84 -12.24 -20.90
C TRP A 275 -9.46 -11.87 -21.47
N ARG A 276 -9.08 -12.43 -22.63
CA ARG A 276 -7.80 -12.11 -23.29
C ARG A 276 -7.72 -10.65 -23.69
N ASP A 277 -8.80 -10.10 -24.23
CA ASP A 277 -8.89 -8.70 -24.64
C ASP A 277 -8.91 -7.78 -23.41
N ARG A 278 -9.49 -8.22 -22.29
CA ARG A 278 -9.42 -7.51 -21.01
C ARG A 278 -8.01 -7.44 -20.46
N VAL A 279 -7.30 -8.57 -20.45
CA VAL A 279 -5.90 -8.65 -20.03
C VAL A 279 -5.01 -7.75 -20.89
N GLU A 280 -5.17 -7.79 -22.21
CA GLU A 280 -4.41 -6.97 -23.14
C GLU A 280 -4.63 -5.47 -22.86
N ARG A 281 -5.89 -5.03 -22.75
CA ARG A 281 -6.24 -3.63 -22.44
C ARG A 281 -5.68 -3.16 -21.10
N ALA A 282 -5.77 -4.00 -20.07
CA ALA A 282 -5.28 -3.68 -18.74
C ALA A 282 -3.75 -3.50 -18.72
N LEU A 283 -3.02 -4.33 -19.46
CA LEU A 283 -1.57 -4.22 -19.60
C LEU A 283 -1.16 -3.01 -20.44
N ASP A 284 -1.91 -2.67 -21.47
CA ASP A 284 -1.67 -1.46 -22.28
C ASP A 284 -1.89 -0.18 -21.46
N ALA A 285 -2.96 -0.14 -20.65
CA ALA A 285 -3.23 0.99 -19.76
C ALA A 285 -2.12 1.17 -18.72
N GLN A 286 -1.66 0.07 -18.12
CA GLN A 286 -0.55 0.08 -17.17
C GLN A 286 0.74 0.61 -17.81
N ALA A 287 1.08 0.15 -19.01
CA ALA A 287 2.27 0.61 -19.74
C ALA A 287 2.21 2.11 -20.06
N GLN A 288 1.02 2.65 -20.35
CA GLN A 288 0.83 4.09 -20.55
C GLN A 288 1.05 4.89 -19.26
N ILE A 289 0.55 4.39 -18.12
CA ILE A 289 0.77 5.01 -16.80
C ILE A 289 2.26 5.02 -16.47
N GLU A 290 2.94 3.90 -16.66
CA GLU A 290 4.38 3.78 -16.42
C GLU A 290 5.19 4.71 -17.32
N ALA A 291 4.83 4.83 -18.60
CA ALA A 291 5.47 5.77 -19.52
C ALA A 291 5.25 7.23 -19.11
N LEU A 292 4.05 7.59 -18.62
CA LEU A 292 3.76 8.93 -18.10
C LEU A 292 4.55 9.24 -16.83
N TRP A 293 4.79 8.24 -15.99
CA TRP A 293 5.59 8.40 -14.77
C TRP A 293 7.07 8.53 -15.11
N ALA A 294 7.61 7.68 -15.97
CA ALA A 294 8.99 7.77 -16.45
C ALA A 294 9.28 9.14 -17.08
N ALA A 295 8.38 9.62 -17.96
CA ALA A 295 8.53 10.95 -18.57
C ALA A 295 8.50 12.11 -17.55
N ARG A 296 7.79 11.96 -16.42
CA ARG A 296 7.77 12.95 -15.34
C ARG A 296 9.05 12.93 -14.52
N SER A 297 9.59 11.74 -14.24
CA SER A 297 10.89 11.59 -13.58
C SER A 297 11.99 12.23 -14.45
N ASP A 298 12.02 11.94 -15.74
CA ASP A 298 12.98 12.54 -16.69
C ASP A 298 12.82 14.07 -16.78
N THR A 299 11.60 14.60 -16.67
CA THR A 299 11.37 16.06 -16.68
C THR A 299 11.81 16.72 -15.37
N ALA A 300 11.63 16.04 -14.23
CA ALA A 300 12.15 16.50 -12.94
C ALA A 300 13.68 16.48 -12.93
N ASP A 301 14.29 15.49 -13.59
CA ASP A 301 15.75 15.40 -13.73
C ASP A 301 16.29 16.44 -14.71
N TRP A 302 15.62 16.68 -15.84
CA TRP A 302 15.98 17.73 -16.80
C TRP A 302 15.84 19.16 -16.23
N LEU A 303 14.86 19.40 -15.35
CA LEU A 303 14.75 20.67 -14.62
C LEU A 303 15.80 20.80 -13.50
N ARG A 304 16.37 19.69 -13.01
CA ARG A 304 17.50 19.67 -12.07
C ARG A 304 18.84 19.97 -12.74
N GLU A 305 19.00 19.62 -14.02
CA GLU A 305 20.21 19.88 -14.82
C GLU A 305 20.34 21.32 -15.38
N ARG A 306 19.38 22.22 -15.11
CA ARG A 306 19.35 23.61 -15.61
C ARG A 306 19.41 24.65 -14.50
#